data_AF-A0ABD0PI26-F1
#
_entry.id   AF-A0ABD0PI26-F1
#
_cell.length_a   1.000
_cell.length_b   1.000
_cell.length_c   1.000
_cell.angle_alpha   90.00
_cell.angle_beta   90.00
_cell.angle_gamma   90.00
#
_symmetry.space_group_name_H-M   'P 1'
#
loop_
_entity.id
_entity.type
_entity.pdbx_description
1 polymer ?
#
loop_
_entity_poly.entity_id
_entity_poly.type
_entity_poly.pdbx_seq_one_letter_code
_entity_poly.pdbx_strand_id
1 'polypeptide(L)'
;YETLAVATDADTKQDSDQQSKSSGKRLTADWTLVLGEEALDICVPNTSSAMSSIFVLGERNFFCLKDNGQIRFMKKLEFNPSCFLPYGS
;
A
#
# COMPACT_ATOMS: atom_id res chain seq x y z
N TYR A 1 8.94 0.35 7.84
CA TYR A 1 9.15 1.68 8.48
C TYR A 1 10.62 2.06 8.50
N GLU A 2 11.51 1.19 8.99
CA GLU A 2 12.96 1.45 9.06
C GLU A 2 13.57 1.89 7.72
N THR A 3 13.19 1.24 6.61
CA THR A 3 13.64 1.61 5.26
C THR A 3 13.30 3.06 4.89
N LEU A 4 12.12 3.54 5.29
CA LEU A 4 11.70 4.93 5.06
C LEU A 4 12.53 5.90 5.92
N ALA A 5 12.78 5.55 7.19
CA ALA A 5 13.52 6.40 8.12
C ALA A 5 14.99 6.63 7.70
N VAL A 6 15.57 5.71 6.94
CA VAL A 6 16.98 5.76 6.50
C VAL A 6 17.12 6.34 5.08
N ALA A 7 16.03 6.47 4.32
CA ALA A 7 16.03 6.98 2.95
C ALA A 7 16.03 8.53 2.92
N THR A 8 17.18 9.14 3.27
CA THR A 8 17.34 10.60 3.35
C THR A 8 17.17 11.34 2.02
N ASP A 9 17.36 10.66 0.90
CA ASP A 9 17.36 11.27 -0.44
C ASP A 9 15.99 11.16 -1.15
N ALA A 10 14.94 10.69 -0.46
CA ALA A 10 13.60 10.53 -1.05
C ALA A 10 12.89 11.87 -1.35
N ASP A 11 13.27 12.96 -0.66
CA ASP A 11 12.66 14.30 -0.80
C ASP A 11 13.38 15.22 -1.80
N THR A 12 14.53 14.81 -2.35
CA THR A 12 15.34 15.69 -3.21
C THR A 12 14.86 15.66 -4.67
N LYS A 13 13.79 16.40 -4.98
CA LYS A 13 13.48 16.76 -6.38
C LYS A 13 14.30 17.99 -6.79
N GLN A 14 15.49 17.81 -7.38
CA GLN A 14 16.04 18.78 -8.32
C GLN A 14 16.79 18.10 -9.47
N ASP A 15 16.27 18.36 -10.67
CA ASP A 15 16.93 18.36 -11.96
C ASP A 15 18.27 19.11 -11.88
N SER A 16 19.41 18.44 -12.04
CA SER A 16 20.74 19.03 -12.26
C SER A 16 21.81 17.95 -12.47
N ASP A 17 22.45 17.99 -13.63
CA ASP A 17 23.68 17.30 -14.05
C ASP A 17 24.90 17.57 -13.14
N GLN A 18 24.88 17.17 -11.87
CA GLN A 18 26.08 17.23 -11.05
C GLN A 18 26.21 16.10 -10.04
N GLN A 19 27.02 15.13 -10.47
CA GLN A 19 27.72 14.13 -9.71
C GLN A 19 28.23 14.69 -8.36
N SER A 20 27.47 14.47 -7.28
CA SER A 20 27.92 14.72 -5.91
C SER A 20 27.62 13.50 -5.03
N LYS A 21 28.59 13.20 -4.17
CA LYS A 21 28.75 11.94 -3.42
C LYS A 21 27.87 11.91 -2.16
N SER A 22 26.55 11.73 -2.32
CA SER A 22 25.72 11.12 -1.28
C SER A 22 25.16 9.81 -1.83
N SER A 23 25.71 8.69 -1.36
CA SER A 23 25.15 7.38 -1.68
C SER A 23 23.94 7.12 -0.78
N GLY A 24 22.89 7.94 -0.89
CA GLY A 24 21.63 7.67 -0.22
C GLY A 24 20.99 6.41 -0.81
N LYS A 25 20.57 5.49 0.06
CA LYS A 25 19.87 4.28 -0.39
C LYS A 25 18.53 4.71 -0.99
N ARG A 26 18.37 4.49 -2.30
CA ARG A 26 17.11 4.71 -3.01
C ARG A 26 15.98 3.94 -2.30
N LEU A 27 14.90 4.63 -1.97
CA LEU A 27 13.74 4.02 -1.33
C LEU A 27 13.12 2.98 -2.25
N THR A 28 13.00 1.75 -1.76
CA THR A 28 12.33 0.63 -2.44
C THR A 28 11.15 0.17 -1.60
N ALA A 29 10.03 -0.14 -2.26
CA ALA A 29 8.89 -0.76 -1.59
C ALA A 29 9.23 -2.20 -1.17
N ASP A 30 8.76 -2.62 0.00
CA ASP A 30 8.95 -4.00 0.48
C ASP A 30 8.19 -5.00 -0.41
N TRP A 31 7.02 -4.58 -0.94
CA TRP A 31 6.28 -5.30 -1.97
C TRP A 31 5.40 -4.33 -2.78
N THR A 32 4.92 -4.79 -3.93
CA THR A 32 3.98 -4.04 -4.77
C THR A 32 2.97 -5.01 -5.37
N LEU A 33 1.71 -4.60 -5.44
CA LEU A 33 0.62 -5.35 -6.07
C LEU A 33 -0.13 -4.43 -7.04
N VAL A 34 -0.29 -4.87 -8.28
CA VAL A 34 -1.09 -4.16 -9.29
C VAL A 34 -2.54 -4.65 -9.20
N LEU A 35 -3.46 -3.78 -8.78
CA LEU A 35 -4.88 -4.12 -8.63
C LEU A 35 -5.65 -4.12 -9.96
N GLY A 36 -5.14 -3.42 -10.97
CA GLY A 36 -5.83 -3.21 -12.25
C GLY A 36 -6.92 -2.13 -12.21
N GLU A 37 -7.00 -1.39 -11.09
CA GLU A 37 -7.91 -0.25 -10.89
C GLU A 37 -7.36 0.69 -9.81
N GLU A 38 -7.98 1.86 -9.67
CA GLU A 38 -7.64 2.81 -8.62
C GLU A 38 -8.26 2.40 -7.28
N ALA A 39 -7.50 2.61 -6.19
CA ALA A 39 -7.98 2.40 -4.84
C ALA A 39 -8.65 3.69 -4.33
N LEU A 40 -9.89 3.56 -3.87
CA LEU A 40 -10.65 4.62 -3.20
C LEU A 40 -10.23 4.77 -1.74
N ASP A 41 -10.00 3.65 -1.05
CA ASP A 41 -9.67 3.65 0.38
C ASP A 41 -8.89 2.39 0.79
N ILE A 42 -8.09 2.50 1.86
CA ILE A 42 -7.30 1.41 2.45
C ILE A 42 -7.53 1.38 3.96
N CYS A 43 -7.88 0.22 4.50
CA CYS A 43 -8.07 0.02 5.93
C CYS A 43 -7.31 -1.21 6.42
N VAL A 44 -6.51 -1.03 7.47
CA VAL A 44 -5.84 -2.12 8.20
C VAL A 44 -6.45 -2.19 9.60
N PRO A 45 -7.51 -2.98 9.81
CA PRO A 45 -8.15 -3.06 11.12
C PRO A 45 -7.20 -3.74 12.12
N ASN A 46 -7.30 -3.32 13.38
CA ASN A 46 -6.57 -3.95 14.48
C ASN A 46 -7.29 -5.25 14.90
N THR A 47 -7.30 -6.24 14.01
CA THR A 47 -7.77 -7.60 14.31
C THR A 47 -6.68 -8.35 15.07
N SER A 48 -7.05 -9.37 15.86
CA SER A 48 -6.11 -10.09 16.74
C SER A 48 -4.77 -10.46 16.06
N SER A 49 -3.68 -10.47 16.82
CA SER A 49 -2.29 -10.70 16.34
C SER A 49 -2.07 -11.99 15.55
N ALA A 50 -3.02 -12.92 15.53
CA ALA A 50 -2.89 -14.17 14.78
C ALA A 50 -3.01 -13.99 13.26
N MET A 51 -3.74 -12.97 12.77
CA MET A 51 -3.92 -12.77 11.33
C MET A 51 -4.20 -11.31 10.99
N SER A 52 -3.18 -10.59 10.51
CA SER A 52 -3.34 -9.25 9.97
C SER A 52 -3.94 -9.28 8.56
N SER A 53 -4.71 -8.25 8.22
CA SER A 53 -5.43 -8.13 6.96
C SER A 53 -5.38 -6.69 6.48
N ILE A 54 -5.02 -6.48 5.23
CA ILE A 54 -5.05 -5.18 4.58
C ILE A 54 -6.25 -5.18 3.65
N PHE A 55 -7.24 -4.34 3.90
CA PHE A 55 -8.41 -4.21 3.03
C PHE A 55 -8.23 -3.01 2.11
N VAL A 56 -8.58 -3.20 0.84
CA VAL A 56 -8.53 -2.15 -0.19
C VAL A 56 -9.88 -2.10 -0.88
N LEU A 57 -10.46 -0.91 -0.95
CA LEU A 57 -11.66 -0.64 -1.73
C LEU A 57 -11.24 -0.02 -3.06
N GLY A 58 -11.45 -0.73 -4.17
CA GLY A 58 -11.31 -0.19 -5.51
C GLY A 58 -12.64 0.33 -6.07
N GLU A 59 -12.61 0.83 -7.30
CA GLU A 59 -13.81 1.30 -8.00
C GLU A 59 -14.81 0.18 -8.31
N ARG A 60 -14.32 -1.03 -8.60
CA ARG A 60 -15.11 -2.18 -9.05
C ARG A 60 -14.89 -3.44 -8.21
N ASN A 61 -13.84 -3.50 -7.38
CA ASN A 61 -13.58 -4.65 -6.52
C ASN A 61 -13.22 -4.24 -5.08
N PHE A 62 -13.50 -5.16 -4.17
CA PHE A 62 -13.04 -5.14 -2.79
C PHE A 62 -11.98 -6.22 -2.59
N PHE A 63 -10.83 -5.86 -2.04
CA PHE A 63 -9.68 -6.75 -1.85
C PHE A 63 -9.38 -6.94 -0.36
N CYS A 64 -8.99 -8.15 0.00
CA CYS A 64 -8.34 -8.45 1.27
C CYS A 64 -6.97 -9.06 0.97
N LEU A 65 -5.91 -8.44 1.48
CA LEU A 65 -4.53 -8.82 1.28
C LEU A 65 -3.92 -9.34 2.59
N LYS A 66 -2.94 -10.22 2.44
CA LYS A 66 -2.02 -10.61 3.51
C LYS A 66 -0.90 -9.56 3.64
N ASP A 67 -0.14 -9.62 4.72
CA ASP A 67 0.96 -8.68 5.00
C ASP A 67 2.10 -8.72 3.96
N ASN A 68 2.21 -9.83 3.23
CA ASN A 68 3.19 -10.01 2.16
C ASN A 68 2.71 -9.52 0.78
N GLY A 69 1.57 -8.82 0.70
CA GLY A 69 1.00 -8.31 -0.54
C GLY A 69 0.23 -9.33 -1.38
N GLN A 70 0.12 -10.59 -0.95
CA GLN A 70 -0.70 -11.58 -1.65
C GLN A 70 -2.19 -11.35 -1.39
N ILE A 71 -3.00 -11.49 -2.44
CA ILE A 71 -4.46 -11.46 -2.34
C ILE A 71 -4.93 -12.69 -1.54
N ARG A 72 -5.64 -12.43 -0.43
CA ARG A 72 -6.36 -13.47 0.34
C ARG A 72 -7.70 -13.76 -0.32
N PHE A 73 -8.45 -12.71 -0.65
CA PHE A 73 -9.66 -12.81 -1.47
C PHE A 73 -9.93 -11.50 -2.21
N MET A 74 -10.74 -11.59 -3.26
CA MET A 74 -11.24 -10.46 -4.04
C MET A 74 -12.74 -10.65 -4.28
N LYS A 75 -13.50 -9.57 -4.16
CA LYS A 75 -14.93 -9.54 -4.47
C LYS A 75 -15.21 -8.43 -5.47
N LYS A 76 -15.70 -8.80 -6.66
CA LYS A 76 -16.29 -7.84 -7.60
C LYS A 76 -17.57 -7.25 -7.01
N LEU A 77 -17.68 -5.93 -7.09
CA LEU A 77 -18.82 -5.13 -6.67
C LEU A 77 -19.73 -4.89 -7.88
N GLU A 78 -21.04 -5.04 -7.67
CA GLU A 78 -22.07 -4.78 -8.70
C GLU A 78 -22.65 -3.36 -8.56
N PHE A 79 -21.92 -2.49 -7.85
CA PHE A 79 -22.27 -1.10 -7.57
C PHE A 79 -20.99 -0.27 -7.45
N ASN A 80 -21.12 1.05 -7.56
CA ASN A 80 -20.01 1.98 -7.35
C ASN A 80 -19.91 2.29 -5.85
N PRO A 81 -18.88 1.80 -5.14
CA PRO A 81 -18.73 2.09 -3.72
C PRO A 81 -18.27 3.53 -3.49
N SER A 82 -18.56 4.09 -2.32
CA SER A 82 -18.10 5.42 -1.92
C SER A 82 -17.13 5.40 -0.73
N CYS A 83 -17.35 4.50 0.23
CA CYS A 83 -16.47 4.29 1.38
C CYS A 83 -16.67 2.87 1.94
N PHE A 84 -15.78 2.42 2.81
CA PHE A 84 -15.95 1.19 3.59
C PHE A 84 -15.31 1.30 4.97
N LEU A 85 -15.74 0.45 5.88
CA LEU A 85 -15.07 0.25 7.17
C LEU A 85 -15.21 -1.23 7.54
N PRO A 86 -14.12 -2.02 7.62
CA PRO A 86 -14.17 -3.36 8.19
C PRO A 86 -14.57 -3.28 9.65
N TYR A 87 -15.74 -3.80 10.00
CA TYR A 87 -16.22 -3.89 11.38
C TYR A 87 -16.52 -5.34 11.74
N GLY A 88 -16.31 -5.69 13.01
CA GLY A 88 -16.51 -7.05 13.53
C GLY A 88 -15.31 -7.54 14.34
N SER A 89 -15.56 -8.52 15.22
CA SER A 89 -14.59 -9.19 16.07
C SER A 89 -14.31 -10.61 15.58
#